data_AF-A0A1R4EH80-F1
#
_entry.id   AF-A0A1R4EH80-F1
#
_cell.length_a   1.000
_cell.length_b   1.000
_cell.length_c   1.000
_cell.angle_alpha   90.00
_cell.angle_beta   90.00
_cell.angle_gamma   90.00
#
_symmetry.space_group_name_H-M   'P 1'
#
loop_
_entity.id
_entity.type
_entity.pdbx_description
1 polymer ?
#
loop_
_entity_poly.entity_id
_entity_poly.type
_entity_poly.pdbx_seq_one_letter_code
_entity_poly.pdbx_strand_id
1 'polypeptide(L)'
;MPNNTPFWDIILLKLLAFLPKVFAAVIGAIFGLMLSGDIGKDGKIQVNMSVIIKFTIAVTVSLFGGAAHIELMDYQKYSVMTHGAIMLLWAVFGMLAIGIVYQSVALMQGKPLSAVIKEIKDAALAIISK
;
A
#
# COMPACT_ATOMS: atom_id res chain seq x y z
N MET A 1 -18.68 -14.91 28.55
CA MET A 1 -18.93 -13.63 27.84
C MET A 1 -20.42 -13.59 27.51
N PRO A 2 -21.14 -12.47 27.70
CA PRO A 2 -22.57 -12.41 27.42
C PRO A 2 -22.79 -12.59 25.92
N ASN A 3 -23.46 -13.67 25.55
CA ASN A 3 -23.65 -14.14 24.17
C ASN A 3 -24.84 -13.43 23.48
N ASN A 4 -24.86 -12.10 23.50
CA ASN A 4 -25.98 -11.33 22.98
C ASN A 4 -25.57 -10.15 22.07
N THR A 5 -24.39 -10.19 21.47
CA THR A 5 -24.07 -9.30 20.35
C THR A 5 -24.84 -9.79 19.12
N PRO A 6 -25.83 -9.05 18.60
CA PRO A 6 -26.54 -9.45 17.39
C PRO A 6 -25.55 -9.64 16.25
N PHE A 7 -25.81 -10.62 15.38
CA PHE A 7 -24.93 -11.00 14.26
C PHE A 7 -24.42 -9.80 13.45
N TRP A 8 -25.28 -8.80 13.27
CA TRP A 8 -24.97 -7.54 12.60
C TRP A 8 -23.91 -6.71 13.32
N ASP A 9 -23.88 -6.67 14.65
CA ASP A 9 -22.87 -5.94 15.41
C ASP A 9 -21.49 -6.58 15.27
N ILE A 10 -21.42 -7.92 15.22
CA ILE A 10 -20.15 -8.63 15.02
C ILE A 10 -19.58 -8.33 13.62
N ILE A 11 -20.43 -8.32 12.59
CA ILE A 11 -20.04 -7.95 11.23
C ILE A 11 -19.58 -6.50 11.17
N LEU A 12 -20.34 -5.59 11.79
CA LEU A 12 -20.02 -4.17 11.80
C LEU A 12 -18.68 -3.91 12.50
N LEU A 13 -18.43 -4.56 13.64
CA LEU A 13 -17.18 -4.43 14.39
C LEU A 13 -15.98 -4.96 13.59
N LYS A 14 -16.15 -6.08 12.88
CA LYS A 14 -15.10 -6.66 12.02
C LYS A 14 -14.79 -5.76 10.81
N LEU A 15 -15.81 -5.18 10.18
CA LEU A 15 -15.65 -4.21 9.09
C LEU A 15 -14.97 -2.93 9.56
N LEU A 16 -15.37 -2.41 10.74
CA LEU A 16 -14.76 -1.23 11.34
C LEU A 16 -13.28 -1.45 11.65
N ALA A 17 -12.91 -2.64 12.13
CA ALA A 17 -11.51 -3.00 12.38
C ALA A 17 -10.67 -3.15 11.10
N PHE A 18 -11.29 -3.37 9.94
CA PHE A 18 -10.62 -3.44 8.64
C PHE A 18 -10.40 -2.07 8.00
N LEU A 19 -11.15 -1.06 8.41
CA LEU A 19 -11.15 0.30 7.86
C LEU A 19 -9.74 0.95 7.86
N PRO A 20 -8.94 0.87 8.95
CA PRO A 20 -7.58 1.39 8.96
C PRO A 20 -6.65 0.64 7.99
N LYS A 21 -6.87 -0.66 7.78
CA LYS A 21 -6.06 -1.48 6.87
C LYS A 21 -6.35 -1.13 5.42
N VAL A 22 -7.63 -0.95 5.08
CA VAL A 22 -8.05 -0.48 3.74
C VAL A 22 -7.47 0.91 3.47
N PHE A 23 -7.55 1.82 4.45
CA PHE A 23 -6.98 3.15 4.32
C PHE A 23 -5.46 3.12 4.08
N ALA A 24 -4.72 2.32 4.86
CA ALA A 24 -3.29 2.13 4.66
C ALA A 24 -2.96 1.51 3.30
N ALA A 25 -3.73 0.51 2.85
CA ALA A 25 -3.57 -0.12 1.55
C ALA A 25 -3.81 0.87 0.38
N VAL A 26 -4.82 1.74 0.49
CA VAL A 26 -5.10 2.78 -0.50
C VAL A 26 -3.98 3.82 -0.55
N ILE A 27 -3.50 4.29 0.60
CA ILE A 27 -2.35 5.21 0.66
C ILE A 27 -1.10 4.57 0.05
N GLY A 28 -0.83 3.32 0.42
CA GLY A 28 0.27 2.55 -0.16
C GLY A 28 0.16 2.50 -1.68
N ALA A 29 -1.02 2.11 -2.20
CA ALA A 29 -1.30 2.05 -3.63
C ALA A 29 -1.04 3.39 -4.35
N ILE A 30 -1.47 4.52 -3.76
CA ILE A 30 -1.20 5.86 -4.27
C ILE A 30 0.31 6.12 -4.34
N PHE A 31 1.08 5.79 -3.29
CA PHE A 31 2.54 5.94 -3.31
C PHE A 31 3.21 5.08 -4.38
N GLY A 32 2.76 3.84 -4.57
CA GLY A 32 3.29 2.97 -5.63
C GLY A 32 3.05 3.54 -7.02
N LEU A 33 1.85 4.05 -7.28
CA LEU A 33 1.52 4.70 -8.54
C LEU A 33 2.33 6.00 -8.74
N MET A 34 2.52 6.77 -7.66
CA MET A 34 3.37 7.97 -7.65
C MET A 34 4.81 7.64 -8.04
N LEU A 35 5.39 6.61 -7.41
CA LEU A 35 6.75 6.14 -7.68
C LEU A 35 6.87 5.49 -9.06
N SER A 36 5.79 4.99 -9.65
CA SER A 36 5.84 4.40 -11.00
C SER A 36 5.78 5.43 -12.13
N GLY A 37 5.53 6.71 -11.82
CA GLY A 37 5.34 7.79 -12.79
C GLY A 37 3.95 7.82 -13.44
N ASP A 38 3.03 6.97 -12.99
CA ASP A 38 1.66 6.87 -13.53
C ASP A 38 0.73 7.99 -12.97
N ILE A 39 1.14 8.67 -11.89
CA ILE A 39 0.53 9.92 -11.44
C ILE A 39 1.22 11.09 -12.15
N GLY A 40 0.50 11.75 -13.07
CA GLY A 40 1.01 12.93 -13.76
C GLY A 40 1.16 14.14 -12.83
N LYS A 41 1.95 15.14 -13.26
CA LYS A 41 2.19 16.39 -12.51
C LYS A 41 0.92 17.19 -12.17
N ASP A 42 -0.17 16.92 -12.87
CA ASP A 42 -1.48 17.53 -12.65
C ASP A 42 -2.33 16.79 -11.60
N GLY A 43 -1.77 15.76 -10.94
CA GLY A 43 -2.47 14.90 -9.98
C GLY A 43 -3.50 13.96 -10.61
N LYS A 44 -3.52 13.85 -11.94
CA LYS A 44 -4.43 12.95 -12.67
C LYS A 44 -3.78 11.58 -12.85
N ILE A 45 -4.51 10.54 -12.49
CA ILE A 45 -4.17 9.14 -12.78
C ILE A 45 -4.70 8.82 -14.18
N GLN A 46 -3.82 8.56 -15.15
CA GLN A 46 -4.25 7.99 -16.42
C GLN A 46 -4.46 6.49 -16.24
N VAL A 47 -5.72 6.06 -16.22
CA VAL A 47 -6.06 4.65 -16.07
C VAL A 47 -5.77 3.93 -17.39
N ASN A 48 -4.58 3.31 -17.46
CA ASN A 48 -4.20 2.36 -18.51
C ASN A 48 -4.13 0.95 -17.89
N MET A 49 -4.26 -0.11 -18.70
CA MET A 49 -4.13 -1.51 -18.28
C MET A 49 -2.85 -1.76 -17.44
N SER A 50 -1.75 -1.10 -17.79
CA SER A 50 -0.49 -1.14 -17.01
C SER A 50 -0.67 -0.62 -15.57
N VAL A 51 -1.38 0.50 -15.40
CA VAL A 51 -1.67 1.11 -14.10
C VAL A 51 -2.59 0.21 -13.28
N ILE A 52 -3.61 -0.38 -13.92
CA ILE A 52 -4.53 -1.32 -13.27
C ILE A 52 -3.76 -2.52 -12.74
N ILE A 53 -2.91 -3.15 -13.55
CA ILE A 53 -2.12 -4.32 -13.14
C ILE A 53 -1.19 -3.96 -11.98
N LYS A 54 -0.45 -2.85 -12.09
CA LYS A 54 0.43 -2.38 -11.02
C LYS A 54 -0.34 -2.10 -9.74
N PHE A 55 -1.51 -1.47 -9.83
CA PHE A 55 -2.40 -1.18 -8.71
C PHE A 55 -2.99 -2.46 -8.08
N THR A 56 -3.38 -3.44 -8.88
CA THR A 56 -3.89 -4.72 -8.39
C THR A 56 -2.79 -5.50 -7.67
N ILE A 57 -1.57 -5.58 -8.24
CA ILE A 57 -0.42 -6.24 -7.58
C ILE A 57 -0.10 -5.52 -6.28
N ALA A 58 -0.04 -4.20 -6.32
CA ALA A 58 0.16 -3.31 -5.19
C ALA A 58 -0.81 -3.60 -4.03
N VAL A 59 -2.12 -3.52 -4.28
CA VAL A 59 -3.16 -3.79 -3.28
C VAL A 59 -3.13 -5.24 -2.81
N THR A 60 -2.86 -6.20 -3.70
CA THR A 60 -2.71 -7.62 -3.33
C THR A 60 -1.57 -7.81 -2.34
N VAL A 61 -0.40 -7.25 -2.63
CA VAL A 61 0.78 -7.35 -1.77
C VAL A 61 0.56 -6.61 -0.44
N SER A 62 -0.13 -5.47 -0.43
CA SER A 62 -0.41 -4.72 0.79
C SER A 62 -1.39 -5.46 1.73
N LEU A 63 -2.39 -6.14 1.18
CA LEU A 63 -3.39 -6.89 1.95
C LEU A 63 -2.87 -8.26 2.40
N PHE A 64 -2.21 -9.01 1.51
CA PHE A 64 -1.82 -10.40 1.77
C PHE A 64 -0.35 -10.56 2.17
N GLY A 65 0.52 -9.59 1.86
CA GLY A 65 1.94 -9.66 2.20
C GLY A 65 2.20 -9.72 3.70
N GLY A 66 1.41 -8.98 4.50
CA GLY A 66 1.48 -9.06 5.95
C GLY A 66 1.10 -10.42 6.51
N ALA A 67 0.09 -11.08 5.93
CA ALA A 67 -0.32 -12.43 6.32
C ALA A 67 0.76 -13.47 5.96
N ALA A 68 1.29 -13.40 4.74
CA ALA A 68 2.39 -14.27 4.29
C ALA A 68 3.66 -14.09 5.14
N HIS A 69 3.96 -12.86 5.58
CA HIS A 69 5.09 -12.59 6.46
C HIS A 69 4.92 -13.17 7.86
N ILE A 70 3.69 -13.14 8.40
CA ILE A 70 3.37 -13.78 9.68
C ILE A 70 3.54 -15.30 9.60
N GLU A 71 3.14 -15.90 8.47
CA GLU A 71 3.27 -17.34 8.23
C GLU A 71 4.74 -17.77 8.02
N LEU A 72 5.47 -17.07 7.15
CA LEU A 72 6.87 -17.39 6.83
C LEU A 72 7.79 -17.31 8.07
N MET A 73 7.53 -16.38 8.98
CA MET A 73 8.33 -16.14 10.17
C MET A 73 7.85 -16.90 11.41
N ASP A 74 6.83 -17.78 11.28
CA ASP A 74 6.20 -18.50 12.40
C ASP A 74 5.71 -17.57 13.53
N TYR A 75 5.14 -16.42 13.15
CA TYR A 75 4.62 -15.43 14.09
C TYR A 75 3.15 -15.65 14.47
N GLN A 76 2.55 -16.75 14.02
CA GLN A 76 1.16 -17.12 14.30
C GLN A 76 0.85 -17.21 15.81
N LYS A 77 1.85 -17.54 16.62
CA LYS A 77 1.76 -17.62 18.09
C LYS A 77 1.70 -16.27 18.83
N TYR A 78 2.00 -15.17 18.15
CA TYR A 78 1.93 -13.84 18.75
C TYR A 78 0.51 -13.30 18.82
N SER A 79 0.32 -12.25 19.62
CA SER A 79 -0.99 -11.63 19.83
C SER A 79 -1.59 -11.09 18.53
N VAL A 80 -2.92 -11.03 18.50
CA VAL A 80 -3.68 -10.42 17.39
C VAL A 80 -3.25 -8.97 17.14
N MET A 81 -2.82 -8.26 18.19
CA MET A 81 -2.31 -6.89 18.07
C MET A 81 -0.98 -6.84 17.31
N THR A 82 -0.09 -7.80 17.55
CA THR A 82 1.19 -7.96 16.83
C THR A 82 0.94 -8.26 15.35
N HIS A 83 -0.03 -9.14 15.04
CA HIS A 83 -0.44 -9.41 13.66
C HIS A 83 -1.01 -8.18 12.98
N GLY A 84 -1.82 -7.39 13.69
CA GLY A 84 -2.35 -6.12 13.21
C GLY A 84 -1.24 -5.12 12.87
N ALA A 85 -0.22 -5.00 13.72
CA ALA A 85 0.93 -4.13 13.48
C ALA A 85 1.76 -4.57 12.27
N ILE A 86 2.05 -5.87 12.12
CA ILE A 86 2.80 -6.41 10.98
C ILE A 86 2.02 -6.18 9.67
N MET A 87 0.71 -6.42 9.67
CA MET A 87 -0.14 -6.14 8.52
C MET A 87 -0.16 -4.65 8.16
N LEU A 88 -0.20 -3.75 9.15
CA LEU A 88 -0.13 -2.30 8.90
C LEU A 88 1.23 -1.89 8.31
N LEU A 89 2.34 -2.44 8.81
CA LEU A 89 3.67 -2.17 8.28
C LEU A 89 3.78 -2.60 6.82
N TRP A 90 3.29 -3.79 6.47
CA TRP A 90 3.24 -4.24 5.08
C TRP A 90 2.33 -3.38 4.21
N ALA A 91 1.18 -2.95 4.74
CA ALA A 91 0.26 -2.10 4.00
C ALA A 91 0.87 -0.74 3.63
N VAL A 92 1.61 -0.13 4.56
CA VAL A 92 2.25 1.19 4.37
C VAL A 92 3.58 1.08 3.61
N PHE A 93 4.46 0.16 4.03
CA PHE A 93 5.84 0.10 3.54
C PHE A 93 6.07 -0.94 2.44
N GLY A 94 5.25 -2.00 2.34
CA GLY A 94 5.39 -3.00 1.28
C GLY A 94 5.20 -2.41 -0.12
N MET A 95 4.28 -1.45 -0.22
CA MET A 95 4.04 -0.64 -1.42
C MET A 95 5.20 0.29 -1.78
N LEU A 96 5.79 0.90 -0.75
CA LEU A 96 6.93 1.81 -0.90
C LEU A 96 8.16 1.05 -1.41
N ALA A 97 8.37 -0.18 -0.94
CA ALA A 97 9.44 -1.06 -1.43
C ALA A 97 9.31 -1.38 -2.93
N ILE A 98 8.11 -1.69 -3.41
CA ILE A 98 7.85 -1.94 -4.85
C ILE A 98 8.21 -0.70 -5.68
N GLY A 99 7.78 0.48 -5.23
CA GLY A 99 8.11 1.73 -5.92
C GLY A 99 9.61 2.06 -5.92
N ILE A 100 10.32 1.76 -4.82
CA ILE A 100 11.79 1.89 -4.76
C ILE A 100 12.46 0.94 -5.75
N VAL A 101 12.02 -0.32 -5.84
CA VAL A 101 12.58 -1.29 -6.80
C VAL A 101 12.36 -0.81 -8.23
N TYR A 102 11.16 -0.33 -8.56
CA TYR A 102 10.87 0.22 -9.88
C TYR A 102 11.80 1.40 -10.23
N GLN A 103 11.96 2.35 -9.29
CA GLN A 103 12.84 3.48 -9.47
C GLN A 103 14.31 3.06 -9.58
N SER A 104 14.73 2.05 -8.82
CA SER A 104 16.09 1.48 -8.89
C SER A 104 16.39 0.87 -10.26
N VAL A 105 15.42 0.15 -10.86
CA VAL A 105 15.54 -0.39 -12.22
C VAL A 105 15.56 0.74 -13.25
N ALA A 106 14.75 1.78 -13.09
CA ALA A 106 14.76 2.95 -13.99
C ALA A 106 16.11 3.69 -13.96
N LEU A 107 16.76 3.77 -12.80
CA LEU A 107 18.13 4.31 -12.68
C LEU A 107 19.15 3.44 -13.41
N MET A 108 19.04 2.11 -13.31
CA MET A 108 19.90 1.17 -14.05
C MET A 108 19.72 1.28 -15.57
N GLN A 109 18.54 1.67 -16.03
CA GLN A 109 18.24 1.91 -17.45
C GLN A 109 18.75 3.28 -17.97
N GLY A 110 19.52 4.02 -17.15
CA GLY A 110 20.18 5.26 -17.55
C GLY A 110 19.38 6.53 -17.24
N LYS A 111 18.27 6.44 -16.51
CA LYS A 111 17.53 7.63 -16.08
C LYS A 111 18.34 8.37 -15.00
N PRO A 112 18.58 9.69 -15.13
CA PRO A 112 19.37 10.40 -14.13
C PRO A 112 18.60 10.50 -12.80
N LEU A 113 19.31 10.27 -11.69
CA LEU A 113 18.76 10.28 -10.32
C LEU A 113 18.04 11.59 -9.98
N SER A 114 18.50 12.72 -10.53
CA SER A 114 17.85 14.03 -10.39
C SER A 114 16.45 14.08 -11.02
N ALA A 115 16.22 13.38 -12.14
CA ALA A 115 14.90 13.33 -12.78
C ALA A 115 13.92 12.46 -11.98
N VAL A 116 14.38 11.33 -11.45
CA VAL A 116 13.60 10.48 -10.54
C VAL A 116 13.17 11.25 -9.30
N ILE A 117 14.12 11.90 -8.62
CA ILE A 117 13.82 12.69 -7.41
C ILE A 117 12.84 13.82 -7.73
N LYS A 118 12.99 14.49 -8.88
CA LYS A 118 12.09 15.56 -9.30
C LYS A 118 10.68 15.05 -9.59
N GLU A 119 10.52 13.92 -10.27
CA GLU A 119 9.21 13.30 -10.52
C GLU A 119 8.51 12.92 -9.21
N ILE A 120 9.21 12.28 -8.29
CA ILE A 120 8.68 11.89 -6.98
C ILE A 120 8.28 13.14 -6.18
N LYS A 121 9.13 14.17 -6.17
CA LYS A 121 8.87 15.42 -5.44
C LYS A 121 7.70 16.21 -6.04
N ASP A 122 7.64 16.30 -7.36
CA ASP A 122 6.54 16.97 -8.07
C ASP A 122 5.21 16.23 -7.83
N ALA A 123 5.20 14.90 -7.87
CA ALA A 123 4.01 14.11 -7.63
C ALA A 123 3.56 14.12 -6.15
N ALA A 124 4.51 14.12 -5.21
CA ALA A 124 4.21 14.29 -3.78
C ALA A 124 3.63 15.68 -3.49
N LEU A 125 4.21 16.72 -4.08
CA LEU A 125 3.70 18.09 -3.97
C LEU A 125 2.32 18.23 -4.63
N ALA A 126 2.05 17.56 -5.75
CA ALA A 126 0.73 17.58 -6.39
C ALA A 126 -0.38 16.95 -5.50
N ILE A 127 -0.03 15.96 -4.67
CA ILE A 127 -0.96 15.32 -3.72
C ILE A 127 -1.18 16.21 -2.49
N ILE A 128 -0.15 16.96 -2.04
CA ILE A 128 -0.19 17.77 -0.80
C ILE A 128 -0.66 19.21 -1.05
N SER A 129 -0.35 19.79 -2.21
CA SER A 129 -0.56 21.21 -2.52
C SER A 129 -1.97 21.53 -3.04
N LYS A 130 -2.96 20.70 -2.71
CA LYS A 130 -4.36 20.90 -3.09
C LYS A 130 -5.23 21.18 -1.87
#